data_AF-A0A5N6ZN95-F1
#
_entry.id   AF-A0A5N6ZN95-F1
#
_cell.length_a   1.000
_cell.length_b   1.000
_cell.length_c   1.000
_cell.angle_alpha   90.00
_cell.angle_beta   90.00
_cell.angle_gamma   90.00
#
_symmetry.space_group_name_H-M   'P 1'
#
loop_
_entity.id
_entity.type
_entity.pdbx_description
1 polymer ?
#
loop_
_entity_poly.entity_id
_entity_poly.type
_entity_poly.pdbx_seq_one_letter_code
_entity_poly.pdbx_strand_id
1 'polypeptide(L)'
;MASTLQSSALSGVSIGLQVLAFAFLIPSAFTLRIVQSKWATAVEVLAVLISLVGLWIYGGSGYHTYIIPQVGLTILLFIRQSLGLYIHQKQNIHSAYVAKRLGHAYSLATIGLFTLGWYHITAGSLESVGIRDHYYNTLSHAILLLLAMSEGLLLLSSAAGLWPRQSNQTPDYYDSVLLLVCSLVFVVVLIVGYHADEDWHFLLTRLEHFAYTIMVFSGAIASIMVSTRKGHQTKRNIIPALITVVLGLLFTSHQQEATLVKKVHETMGYTMVVAAAFRIVEILVVPHWAAKAPTDVHSNLRYVTPLVLYYLALSV
;
A
#
# COMPACT_ATOMS: atom_id res chain seq x y z
N MET A 1 -31.14 0.49 20.68
CA MET A 1 -30.52 1.80 20.40
C MET A 1 -29.21 2.01 21.14
N ALA A 2 -29.16 1.87 22.48
CA ALA A 2 -27.89 2.00 23.22
C ALA A 2 -26.84 0.93 22.82
N SER A 3 -27.25 -0.32 22.65
CA SER A 3 -26.38 -1.44 22.23
C SER A 3 -25.83 -1.28 20.80
N THR A 4 -26.64 -0.74 19.88
CA THR A 4 -26.24 -0.50 18.48
C THR A 4 -25.29 0.68 18.35
N LEU A 5 -25.51 1.74 19.14
CA LEU A 5 -24.60 2.90 19.19
C LEU A 5 -23.24 2.51 19.79
N GLN A 6 -23.24 1.73 20.88
CA GLN A 6 -22.01 1.23 21.49
C GLN A 6 -21.22 0.33 20.54
N SER A 7 -21.88 -0.56 19.81
CA SER A 7 -21.25 -1.41 18.78
C SER A 7 -20.63 -0.59 17.65
N SER A 8 -21.35 0.43 17.14
CA SER A 8 -20.81 1.32 16.09
C SER A 8 -19.62 2.15 16.56
N ALA A 9 -19.62 2.62 17.81
CA ALA A 9 -18.51 3.36 18.37
C ALA A 9 -17.25 2.48 18.53
N LEU A 10 -17.42 1.24 19.01
CA LEU A 10 -16.32 0.29 19.17
C LEU A 10 -15.72 -0.13 17.82
N SER A 11 -16.55 -0.29 16.78
CA SER A 11 -16.09 -0.54 15.42
C SER A 11 -15.24 0.62 14.89
N GLY A 12 -15.69 1.87 15.05
CA GLY A 12 -14.91 3.05 14.66
C GLY A 12 -13.58 3.16 15.41
N VAL A 13 -13.57 2.88 16.71
CA VAL A 13 -12.33 2.84 17.52
C VAL A 13 -11.39 1.73 17.05
N SER A 14 -11.91 0.54 16.75
CA SER A 14 -11.14 -0.57 16.19
C SER A 14 -10.41 -0.14 14.90
N ILE A 15 -11.15 0.43 13.95
CA ILE A 15 -10.60 0.92 12.67
C ILE A 15 -9.54 1.99 12.93
N GLY A 16 -9.83 2.99 13.78
CA GLY A 16 -8.89 4.06 14.11
C GLY A 16 -7.59 3.55 14.73
N LEU A 17 -7.65 2.55 15.62
CA LEU A 17 -6.46 1.93 16.20
C LEU A 17 -5.66 1.13 15.16
N GLN A 18 -6.32 0.44 14.23
CA GLN A 18 -5.62 -0.23 13.13
C GLN A 18 -4.93 0.76 12.20
N VAL A 19 -5.60 1.86 11.83
CA VAL A 19 -4.99 2.92 11.01
C VAL A 19 -3.78 3.52 11.75
N LEU A 20 -3.92 3.82 13.05
CA LEU A 20 -2.79 4.32 13.86
C LEU A 20 -1.60 3.35 13.85
N ALA A 21 -1.85 2.05 14.02
CA ALA A 21 -0.80 1.05 14.01
C ALA A 21 -0.14 0.89 12.62
N PHE A 22 -0.94 0.68 11.57
CA PHE A 22 -0.45 0.29 10.24
C PHE A 22 -0.06 1.45 9.33
N ALA A 23 -0.73 2.61 9.43
CA ALA A 23 -0.41 3.78 8.62
C ALA A 23 0.64 4.69 9.27
N PHE A 24 0.78 4.67 10.59
CA PHE A 24 1.71 5.56 11.30
C PHE A 24 2.83 4.83 12.02
N LEU A 25 2.49 4.00 13.02
CA LEU A 25 3.50 3.48 13.93
C LEU A 25 4.42 2.45 13.29
N ILE A 26 3.89 1.51 12.49
CA ILE A 26 4.70 0.51 11.79
C ILE A 26 5.65 1.17 10.76
N PRO A 27 5.18 2.05 9.85
CA PRO A 27 6.07 2.80 8.97
C PRO A 27 7.12 3.63 9.73
N SER A 28 6.73 4.27 10.84
CA SER A 28 7.65 5.04 11.68
C SER A 28 8.72 4.16 12.31
N ALA A 29 8.34 3.00 12.85
CA ALA A 29 9.28 2.02 13.41
C ALA A 29 10.26 1.52 12.34
N PHE A 30 9.79 1.30 11.11
CA PHE A 30 10.63 0.93 9.98
C PHE A 30 11.65 2.03 9.66
N THR A 31 11.21 3.28 9.51
CA THR A 31 12.10 4.43 9.28
C THR A 31 13.12 4.58 10.41
N LEU A 32 12.69 4.47 11.67
CA LEU A 32 13.57 4.53 12.85
C LEU A 32 14.62 3.41 12.83
N ARG A 33 14.24 2.20 12.41
CA ARG A 33 15.15 1.06 12.30
C ARG A 33 16.22 1.29 11.23
N ILE A 34 15.84 1.93 10.13
CA ILE A 34 16.77 2.25 9.06
C ILE A 34 17.81 3.29 9.49
N VAL A 35 17.39 4.34 10.20
CA VAL A 35 18.33 5.33 10.78
C VAL A 35 19.03 4.81 12.05
N GLN A 36 18.90 3.52 12.34
CA GLN A 36 19.53 2.84 13.48
C GLN A 36 19.17 3.47 14.85
N SER A 37 17.97 4.03 14.96
CA SER A 37 17.50 4.62 16.21
C SER A 37 17.15 3.55 17.24
N LYS A 38 17.59 3.75 18.49
CA LYS A 38 17.24 2.91 19.65
C LYS A 38 15.73 2.86 19.92
N TRP A 39 14.97 3.84 19.42
CA TRP A 39 13.52 3.92 19.60
C TRP A 39 12.73 3.01 18.66
N ALA A 40 13.36 2.47 17.61
CA ALA A 40 12.69 1.64 16.61
C ALA A 40 11.92 0.47 17.25
N THR A 41 12.57 -0.26 18.16
CA THR A 41 11.97 -1.40 18.86
C THR A 41 10.80 -0.97 19.75
N ALA A 42 10.91 0.17 20.44
CA ALA A 42 9.85 0.65 21.32
C ALA A 42 8.59 1.05 20.54
N VAL A 43 8.76 1.76 19.41
CA VAL A 43 7.64 2.13 18.53
C VAL A 43 7.01 0.91 17.88
N GLU A 44 7.80 -0.09 17.48
CA GLU A 44 7.29 -1.35 16.93
C GLU A 44 6.43 -2.11 17.96
N VAL A 45 6.91 -2.25 19.20
CA VAL A 45 6.14 -2.89 20.29
C VAL A 45 4.85 -2.14 20.56
N LEU A 46 4.90 -0.80 20.62
CA LEU A 46 3.71 0.03 20.80
C LEU A 46 2.70 -0.19 19.66
N ALA A 47 3.17 -0.26 18.41
CA ALA A 47 2.32 -0.52 17.25
C ALA A 47 1.60 -1.87 17.35
N VAL A 48 2.33 -2.93 17.75
CA VAL A 48 1.76 -4.27 17.93
C VAL A 48 0.72 -4.28 19.04
N LEU A 49 0.98 -3.63 20.18
CA LEU A 49 0.01 -3.55 21.29
C LEU A 49 -1.26 -2.82 20.87
N ILE A 50 -1.12 -1.66 20.21
CA ILE A 50 -2.26 -0.88 19.70
C ILE A 50 -3.06 -1.70 18.68
N SER A 51 -2.38 -2.41 17.78
CA SER A 51 -3.05 -3.27 16.80
C SER A 51 -3.81 -4.42 17.47
N LEU A 52 -3.21 -5.11 18.46
CA LEU A 52 -3.89 -6.19 19.19
C LEU A 52 -5.14 -5.69 19.92
N VAL A 53 -5.07 -4.51 20.57
CA VAL A 53 -6.23 -3.89 21.21
C VAL A 53 -7.29 -3.56 20.16
N GLY A 54 -6.90 -2.90 19.06
CA GLY A 54 -7.83 -2.54 18.00
C GLY A 54 -8.52 -3.76 17.38
N LEU A 55 -7.81 -4.88 17.18
CA LEU A 55 -8.38 -6.07 16.55
C LEU A 55 -9.53 -6.66 17.37
N TRP A 56 -9.46 -6.56 18.70
CA TRP A 56 -10.36 -7.28 19.58
C TRP A 56 -11.30 -6.38 20.41
N ILE A 57 -11.11 -5.05 20.41
CA ILE A 57 -11.99 -4.13 21.17
C ILE A 57 -13.44 -4.12 20.65
N TYR A 58 -13.64 -4.33 19.36
CA TYR A 58 -14.95 -4.50 18.74
C TYR A 58 -15.50 -5.93 18.89
N GLY A 59 -14.65 -6.90 19.21
CA GLY A 59 -15.01 -8.33 19.28
C GLY A 59 -15.14 -9.02 17.92
N GLY A 60 -15.18 -8.25 16.83
CA GLY A 60 -15.24 -8.73 15.46
C GLY A 60 -16.60 -8.55 14.81
N SER A 61 -16.69 -9.00 13.57
CA SER A 61 -17.89 -8.93 12.73
C SER A 61 -18.42 -10.34 12.44
N GLY A 62 -19.73 -10.44 12.17
CA GLY A 62 -20.32 -11.68 11.65
C GLY A 62 -19.90 -12.00 10.21
N TYR A 63 -19.27 -11.04 9.51
CA TYR A 63 -18.86 -11.20 8.11
C TYR A 63 -17.49 -11.87 8.00
N HIS A 64 -17.42 -12.93 7.18
CA HIS A 64 -16.19 -13.67 6.92
C HIS A 64 -15.08 -12.80 6.31
N THR A 65 -15.46 -11.76 5.57
CA THR A 65 -14.56 -10.77 4.98
C THR A 65 -13.78 -9.95 6.01
N TYR A 66 -14.23 -9.91 7.27
CA TYR A 66 -13.57 -9.19 8.36
C TYR A 66 -12.95 -10.15 9.39
N ILE A 67 -13.72 -11.12 9.91
CA ILE A 67 -13.28 -11.96 11.02
C ILE A 67 -12.13 -12.91 10.64
N ILE A 68 -12.10 -13.43 9.41
CA ILE A 68 -11.02 -14.32 8.96
C ILE A 68 -9.69 -13.55 8.88
N PRO A 69 -9.61 -12.38 8.22
CA PRO A 69 -8.42 -11.53 8.27
C PRO A 69 -8.04 -11.11 9.69
N GLN A 70 -9.01 -10.80 10.57
CA GLN A 70 -8.74 -10.41 11.95
C GLN A 70 -7.97 -11.50 12.73
N VAL A 71 -8.44 -12.75 12.63
CA VAL A 71 -7.77 -13.91 13.26
C VAL A 71 -6.42 -14.16 12.60
N GLY A 72 -6.35 -14.14 11.27
CA GLY A 72 -5.11 -14.32 10.52
C GLY A 72 -4.05 -13.27 10.89
N LEU A 73 -4.45 -12.01 11.03
CA LEU A 73 -3.57 -10.91 11.39
C LEU A 73 -3.07 -11.05 12.83
N THR A 74 -3.94 -11.49 13.75
CA THR A 74 -3.55 -11.80 15.13
C THR A 74 -2.46 -12.88 15.17
N ILE A 75 -2.67 -14.00 14.45
CA ILE A 75 -1.69 -15.08 14.34
C ILE A 75 -0.37 -14.55 13.75
N LEU A 76 -0.46 -13.77 12.68
CA LEU A 76 0.72 -13.26 11.98
C LEU A 76 1.52 -12.26 12.82
N LEU A 77 0.86 -11.41 13.61
CA LEU A 77 1.49 -10.54 14.61
C LEU A 77 2.31 -11.36 15.62
N PHE A 78 1.73 -12.42 16.18
CA PHE A 78 2.44 -13.30 17.11
C PHE A 78 3.63 -14.01 16.46
N ILE A 79 3.48 -14.56 15.25
CA ILE A 79 4.56 -15.22 14.52
C ILE A 79 5.69 -14.22 14.24
N ARG A 80 5.38 -13.06 13.65
CA ARG A 80 6.36 -12.03 13.30
C ARG A 80 7.10 -11.50 14.53
N GLN A 81 6.37 -11.20 15.61
CA GLN A 81 6.99 -10.67 16.83
C GLN A 81 7.88 -11.73 17.51
N SER A 82 7.44 -12.98 17.56
CA SER A 82 8.23 -14.08 18.12
C SER A 82 9.51 -14.33 17.32
N LEU A 83 9.41 -14.34 15.98
CA LEU A 83 10.58 -14.43 15.10
C LEU A 83 11.55 -13.26 15.31
N GLY A 84 11.03 -12.02 15.40
CA GLY A 84 11.84 -10.83 15.62
C GLY A 84 12.63 -10.87 16.94
N LEU A 85 11.95 -11.25 18.03
CA LEU A 85 12.58 -11.42 19.34
C LEU A 85 13.63 -12.54 19.33
N TYR A 86 13.31 -13.68 18.73
CA TYR A 86 14.23 -14.81 18.64
C TYR A 86 15.49 -14.46 17.85
N ILE A 87 15.33 -13.84 16.67
CA ILE A 87 16.46 -13.39 15.85
C ILE A 87 17.32 -12.41 16.64
N HIS A 88 16.71 -11.43 17.33
CA HIS A 88 17.45 -10.43 18.11
C HIS A 88 18.26 -11.03 19.26
N GLN A 89 17.71 -12.01 19.98
CA GLN A 89 18.39 -12.67 21.10
C GLN A 89 19.52 -13.62 20.66
N LYS A 90 19.43 -14.18 19.44
CA LYS A 90 20.33 -15.25 18.97
C LYS A 90 21.23 -14.83 17.81
N GLN A 91 21.40 -13.53 17.56
CA GLN A 91 22.17 -12.99 16.42
C GLN A 91 23.59 -13.58 16.28
N ASN A 92 24.21 -14.01 17.38
CA ASN A 92 25.59 -14.54 17.40
C ASN A 92 25.70 -16.08 17.47
N ILE A 93 24.59 -16.82 17.47
CA ILE A 93 24.59 -18.27 17.77
C ILE A 93 24.29 -19.12 16.52
N HIS A 94 23.93 -18.49 15.40
CA HIS A 94 23.41 -19.20 14.23
C HIS A 94 24.45 -19.40 13.12
N SER A 95 24.42 -20.59 12.52
CA SER A 95 24.99 -20.82 11.20
C SER A 95 24.37 -19.86 10.18
N ALA A 96 25.18 -19.36 9.24
CA ALA A 96 24.76 -18.43 8.19
C ALA A 96 23.51 -18.91 7.43
N TYR A 97 23.35 -20.23 7.26
CA TYR A 97 22.18 -20.83 6.63
C TYR A 97 20.89 -20.61 7.40
N VAL A 98 20.93 -20.84 8.72
CA VAL A 98 19.77 -20.68 9.62
C VAL A 98 19.39 -19.21 9.72
N ALA A 99 20.37 -18.32 9.89
CA ALA A 99 20.16 -16.88 9.91
C ALA A 99 19.47 -16.39 8.62
N LYS A 100 19.89 -16.88 7.45
CA LYS A 100 19.26 -16.54 6.16
C LYS A 100 17.80 -16.99 6.09
N ARG A 101 17.50 -18.24 6.47
CA ARG A 101 16.12 -18.76 6.46
C ARG A 101 15.20 -18.02 7.42
N LEU A 102 15.67 -17.74 8.64
CA LEU A 102 14.91 -16.94 9.62
C LEU A 102 14.67 -15.51 9.11
N GLY A 103 15.68 -14.90 8.49
CA GLY A 103 15.54 -13.60 7.83
C GLY A 103 14.46 -13.62 6.75
N HIS A 104 14.45 -14.63 5.86
CA HIS A 104 13.41 -14.77 4.85
C HIS A 104 12.01 -14.96 5.46
N ALA A 105 11.87 -15.80 6.48
CA ALA A 105 10.60 -16.02 7.17
C ALA A 105 10.08 -14.74 7.84
N TYR A 106 10.96 -13.99 8.49
CA TYR A 106 10.64 -12.70 9.10
C TYR A 106 10.20 -11.66 8.06
N SER A 107 10.90 -11.57 6.93
CA SER A 107 10.53 -10.69 5.81
C SER A 107 9.17 -11.08 5.22
N LEU A 108 8.92 -12.37 5.01
CA LEU A 108 7.64 -12.85 4.50
C LEU A 108 6.50 -12.54 5.47
N ALA A 109 6.71 -12.77 6.77
CA ALA A 109 5.73 -12.43 7.80
C ALA A 109 5.47 -10.92 7.87
N THR A 110 6.49 -10.09 7.64
CA THR A 110 6.37 -8.62 7.57
C THR A 110 5.53 -8.18 6.38
N ILE A 111 5.77 -8.75 5.20
CA ILE A 111 4.99 -8.47 4.00
C ILE A 111 3.53 -8.90 4.21
N GLY A 112 3.31 -10.12 4.73
CA GLY A 112 1.97 -10.62 5.01
C GLY A 112 1.21 -9.75 6.03
N LEU A 113 1.92 -9.22 7.04
CA LEU A 113 1.33 -8.37 8.06
C LEU A 113 0.88 -7.04 7.46
N PHE A 114 1.72 -6.45 6.61
CA PHE A 114 1.37 -5.24 5.86
C PHE A 114 0.17 -5.49 4.94
N THR A 115 0.17 -6.57 4.15
CA THR A 115 -0.92 -6.87 3.21
C THR A 115 -2.25 -7.15 3.93
N LEU A 116 -2.22 -8.04 4.92
CA LEU A 116 -3.43 -8.43 5.64
C LEU A 116 -3.96 -7.31 6.54
N GLY A 117 -3.08 -6.46 7.08
CA GLY A 117 -3.45 -5.28 7.87
C GLY A 117 -4.28 -4.27 7.08
N TRP A 118 -3.83 -3.88 5.89
CA TRP A 118 -4.58 -2.97 5.01
C TRP A 118 -5.87 -3.59 4.49
N TYR A 119 -5.85 -4.90 4.18
CA TYR A 119 -7.09 -5.61 3.85
C TYR A 119 -8.10 -5.55 5.00
N HIS A 120 -7.66 -5.80 6.24
CA HIS A 120 -8.53 -5.76 7.42
C HIS A 120 -9.07 -4.35 7.69
N ILE A 121 -8.23 -3.30 7.58
CA ILE A 121 -8.68 -1.90 7.69
C ILE A 121 -9.77 -1.62 6.65
N THR A 122 -9.53 -2.01 5.40
CA THR A 122 -10.50 -1.81 4.31
C THR A 122 -11.81 -2.55 4.57
N ALA A 123 -11.73 -3.81 5.01
CA ALA A 123 -12.90 -4.60 5.37
C ALA A 123 -13.73 -3.92 6.46
N GLY A 124 -13.09 -3.42 7.51
CA GLY A 124 -13.75 -2.68 8.58
C GLY A 124 -14.39 -1.38 8.11
N SER A 125 -13.66 -0.59 7.31
CA SER A 125 -14.16 0.68 6.77
C SER A 125 -15.39 0.49 5.88
N LEU A 126 -15.36 -0.49 4.97
CA LEU A 126 -16.50 -0.78 4.09
C LEU A 126 -17.70 -1.33 4.87
N GLU A 127 -17.47 -2.21 5.84
CA GLU A 127 -18.54 -2.70 6.71
C GLU A 127 -19.21 -1.55 7.48
N SER A 128 -18.42 -0.59 7.97
CA SER A 128 -18.91 0.56 8.75
C SER A 128 -19.86 1.46 7.97
N VAL A 129 -19.74 1.50 6.63
CA VAL A 129 -20.64 2.26 5.74
C VAL A 129 -21.74 1.40 5.12
N GLY A 130 -21.88 0.14 5.55
CA GLY A 130 -22.93 -0.76 5.08
C GLY A 130 -22.62 -1.50 3.78
N ILE A 131 -21.41 -1.36 3.24
CA ILE A 131 -20.95 -2.13 2.08
C ILE A 131 -20.45 -3.48 2.59
N ARG A 132 -21.38 -4.43 2.69
CA ARG A 132 -21.20 -5.74 3.34
C ARG A 132 -21.11 -6.86 2.31
N ASP A 133 -20.42 -7.94 2.68
CA ASP A 133 -20.33 -9.22 1.94
C ASP A 133 -19.83 -9.20 0.49
N HIS A 134 -19.51 -8.05 -0.09
CA HIS A 134 -18.89 -7.97 -1.41
C HIS A 134 -17.36 -8.16 -1.30
N TYR A 135 -16.93 -9.41 -1.15
CA TYR A 135 -15.49 -9.77 -1.09
C TYR A 135 -14.67 -9.07 -2.17
N TYR A 136 -15.17 -9.02 -3.41
CA TYR A 136 -14.49 -8.37 -4.53
C TYR A 136 -14.35 -6.86 -4.36
N ASN A 137 -15.34 -6.21 -3.75
CA ASN A 137 -15.27 -4.77 -3.48
C ASN A 137 -14.26 -4.46 -2.39
N THR A 138 -14.25 -5.26 -1.32
CA THR A 138 -13.22 -5.15 -0.27
C THR A 138 -11.84 -5.41 -0.83
N LEU A 139 -11.69 -6.44 -1.66
CA LEU A 139 -10.42 -6.81 -2.25
C LEU A 139 -9.90 -5.74 -3.21
N SER A 140 -10.75 -5.17 -4.08
CA SER A 140 -10.34 -4.11 -5.01
C SER A 140 -9.86 -2.85 -4.29
N HIS A 141 -10.59 -2.42 -3.26
CA HIS A 141 -10.20 -1.27 -2.42
C HIS A 141 -8.91 -1.56 -1.65
N ALA A 142 -8.77 -2.76 -1.07
CA ALA A 142 -7.61 -3.13 -0.29
C ALA A 142 -6.34 -3.19 -1.15
N ILE A 143 -6.43 -3.76 -2.36
CA ILE A 143 -5.32 -3.81 -3.32
C ILE A 143 -4.90 -2.40 -3.70
N LEU A 144 -5.86 -1.52 -3.99
CA LEU A 144 -5.57 -0.13 -4.34
C LEU A 144 -4.82 0.60 -3.23
N LEU A 145 -5.29 0.50 -1.98
CA LEU A 145 -4.61 1.11 -0.82
C LEU A 145 -3.22 0.52 -0.60
N LEU A 146 -3.07 -0.80 -0.74
CA LEU A 146 -1.79 -1.48 -0.61
C LEU A 146 -0.76 -1.00 -1.63
N LEU A 147 -1.19 -0.77 -2.86
CA LEU A 147 -0.34 -0.25 -3.92
C LEU A 147 0.07 1.18 -3.62
N ALA A 148 -0.88 2.05 -3.25
CA ALA A 148 -0.60 3.44 -2.90
C ALA A 148 0.43 3.54 -1.75
N MET A 149 0.27 2.72 -0.70
CA MET A 149 1.20 2.71 0.42
C MET A 149 2.55 2.06 0.05
N SER A 150 2.55 1.02 -0.78
CA SER A 150 3.79 0.40 -1.28
C SER A 150 4.61 1.39 -2.12
N GLU A 151 3.95 2.14 -3.01
CA GLU A 151 4.57 3.20 -3.81
C GLU A 151 5.16 4.30 -2.90
N GLY A 152 4.39 4.78 -1.92
CA GLY A 152 4.86 5.79 -0.97
C GLY A 152 6.11 5.32 -0.20
N LEU A 153 6.12 4.08 0.28
CA LEU A 153 7.27 3.48 0.97
C LEU A 153 8.48 3.29 0.04
N LEU A 154 8.26 2.82 -1.20
CA LEU A 154 9.33 2.68 -2.20
C LEU A 154 9.98 4.02 -2.49
N LEU A 155 9.17 5.05 -2.77
CA LEU A 155 9.66 6.40 -3.07
C LEU A 155 10.32 7.07 -1.85
N LEU A 156 9.81 6.86 -0.65
CA LEU A 156 10.43 7.38 0.56
C LEU A 156 11.79 6.70 0.83
N SER A 157 11.85 5.38 0.67
CA SER A 157 13.10 4.62 0.83
C SER A 157 14.15 5.03 -0.21
N SER A 158 13.70 5.30 -1.43
CA SER A 158 14.49 5.84 -2.52
C SER A 158 15.06 7.22 -2.19
N ALA A 159 14.21 8.14 -1.73
CA ALA A 159 14.59 9.50 -1.34
C ALA A 159 15.61 9.50 -0.20
N ALA A 160 15.40 8.63 0.80
CA ALA A 160 16.30 8.45 1.94
C ALA A 160 17.62 7.71 1.61
N GLY A 161 17.84 7.31 0.34
CA GLY A 161 19.07 6.65 -0.10
C GLY A 161 19.22 5.21 0.43
N LEU A 162 18.10 4.57 0.75
CA LEU A 162 18.02 3.22 1.34
C LEU A 162 17.89 2.13 0.29
N TRP A 163 17.76 2.53 -0.98
CA TRP A 163 17.69 1.60 -2.10
C TRP A 163 18.98 0.77 -2.16
N PRO A 164 18.90 -0.57 -2.33
CA PRO A 164 20.07 -1.39 -2.59
C PRO A 164 20.94 -0.80 -3.70
N ARG A 165 22.21 -0.51 -3.35
CA ARG A 165 23.25 0.13 -4.18
C ARG A 165 23.60 -0.59 -5.49
N GLN A 166 22.97 -1.73 -5.77
CA GLN A 166 23.27 -2.62 -6.89
C GLN A 166 22.21 -2.57 -8.00
N SER A 167 21.10 -1.86 -7.82
CA SER A 167 20.12 -1.71 -8.89
C SER A 167 20.51 -0.57 -9.82
N ASN A 168 20.70 -0.88 -11.11
CA ASN A 168 20.86 0.09 -12.18
C ASN A 168 19.51 0.69 -12.65
N GLN A 169 18.45 0.52 -11.85
CA GLN A 169 17.10 0.92 -12.18
C GLN A 169 16.70 2.21 -11.46
N THR A 170 15.99 3.07 -12.18
CA THR A 170 15.45 4.34 -11.72
C THR A 170 14.17 4.13 -10.92
N PRO A 171 13.84 5.01 -9.96
CA PRO A 171 12.59 4.91 -9.21
C PRO A 171 11.36 4.79 -10.11
N ASP A 172 11.26 5.60 -11.17
CA ASP A 172 10.17 5.55 -12.17
C ASP A 172 10.06 4.23 -12.94
N TYR A 173 11.15 3.47 -13.06
CA TYR A 173 11.06 2.10 -13.58
C TYR A 173 10.26 1.22 -12.62
N TYR A 174 10.47 1.36 -11.31
CA TYR A 174 9.72 0.62 -10.30
C TYR A 174 8.27 1.08 -10.19
N ASP A 175 8.01 2.39 -10.31
CA ASP A 175 6.64 2.92 -10.44
C ASP A 175 5.92 2.19 -11.60
N SER A 176 6.61 2.00 -12.74
CA SER A 176 6.08 1.29 -13.90
C SER A 176 5.86 -0.21 -13.67
N VAL A 177 6.76 -0.88 -12.96
CA VAL A 177 6.60 -2.29 -12.57
C VAL A 177 5.43 -2.44 -11.59
N LEU A 178 5.28 -1.52 -10.64
CA LEU A 178 4.16 -1.54 -9.70
C LEU A 178 2.82 -1.35 -10.42
N LEU A 179 2.74 -0.40 -11.35
CA LEU A 179 1.56 -0.21 -12.21
C LEU A 179 1.24 -1.46 -13.05
N LEU A 180 2.26 -2.13 -13.59
CA LEU A 180 2.07 -3.38 -14.33
C LEU A 180 1.51 -4.48 -13.42
N VAL A 181 2.14 -4.73 -12.26
CA VAL A 181 1.68 -5.73 -11.30
C VAL A 181 0.26 -5.42 -10.82
N CYS A 182 -0.02 -4.15 -10.53
CA CYS A 182 -1.36 -3.66 -10.19
C CYS A 182 -2.38 -4.06 -11.26
N SER A 183 -2.12 -3.69 -12.52
CA SER A 183 -3.07 -3.98 -13.61
C SER A 183 -3.31 -5.48 -13.79
N LEU A 184 -2.29 -6.31 -13.65
CA LEU A 184 -2.44 -7.77 -13.69
C LEU A 184 -3.32 -8.30 -12.56
N VAL A 185 -3.14 -7.81 -11.34
CA VAL A 185 -3.99 -8.19 -10.20
C VAL A 185 -5.43 -7.70 -10.43
N PHE A 186 -5.61 -6.48 -10.93
CA PHE A 186 -6.95 -5.95 -11.24
C PHE A 186 -7.66 -6.74 -12.34
N VAL A 187 -6.95 -7.22 -13.37
CA VAL A 187 -7.54 -8.15 -14.36
C VAL A 187 -8.09 -9.39 -13.67
N VAL A 188 -7.33 -10.00 -12.75
CA VAL A 188 -7.80 -11.17 -11.99
C VAL A 188 -9.03 -10.81 -11.15
N VAL A 189 -9.01 -9.69 -10.44
CA VAL A 189 -10.16 -9.23 -9.62
C VAL A 189 -11.41 -9.02 -10.47
N LEU A 190 -11.27 -8.40 -11.65
CA LEU A 190 -12.37 -8.14 -12.56
C LEU A 190 -12.94 -9.41 -13.20
N ILE A 191 -12.09 -10.42 -13.47
CA ILE A 191 -12.51 -11.71 -14.03
C ILE A 191 -13.11 -12.62 -12.96
N VAL A 192 -12.46 -12.77 -11.80
CA VAL A 192 -12.96 -13.67 -10.73
C VAL A 192 -14.23 -13.12 -10.10
N GLY A 193 -14.41 -11.78 -10.10
CA GLY A 193 -15.66 -11.15 -9.69
C GLY A 193 -16.84 -11.36 -10.64
N TYR A 194 -16.64 -11.94 -11.82
CA TYR A 194 -17.70 -12.31 -12.76
C TYR A 194 -18.19 -13.72 -12.46
N HIS A 195 -19.45 -13.86 -12.04
CA HIS A 195 -20.08 -15.17 -11.95
C HIS A 195 -20.89 -15.44 -13.22
N ALA A 196 -20.88 -16.68 -13.71
CA ALA A 196 -21.51 -17.05 -14.98
C ALA A 196 -23.04 -16.95 -14.95
N ASP A 197 -23.63 -16.78 -13.77
CA ASP A 197 -25.05 -16.55 -13.50
C ASP A 197 -25.45 -15.07 -13.46
N GLU A 198 -24.50 -14.14 -13.57
CA GLU A 198 -24.79 -12.70 -13.64
C GLU A 198 -25.05 -12.25 -15.09
N ASP A 199 -26.14 -11.53 -15.32
CA ASP A 199 -26.57 -11.04 -16.64
C ASP A 199 -25.50 -10.19 -17.34
N TRP A 200 -25.56 -10.11 -18.67
CA TRP A 200 -24.71 -9.21 -19.50
C TRP A 200 -24.67 -7.75 -19.02
N HIS A 201 -25.70 -7.31 -18.29
CA HIS A 201 -25.75 -5.99 -17.66
C HIS A 201 -24.63 -5.78 -16.63
N PHE A 202 -24.23 -6.84 -15.91
CA PHE A 202 -23.12 -6.82 -14.96
C PHE A 202 -21.78 -6.50 -15.64
N LEU A 203 -21.52 -7.07 -16.82
CA LEU A 203 -20.33 -6.76 -17.63
C LEU A 203 -20.31 -5.28 -18.07
N LEU A 204 -21.47 -4.74 -18.50
CA LEU A 204 -21.60 -3.34 -18.91
C LEU A 204 -21.26 -2.36 -17.77
N THR A 205 -21.66 -2.67 -16.53
CA THR A 205 -21.35 -1.84 -15.36
C THR A 205 -19.86 -1.80 -14.98
N ARG A 206 -19.05 -2.75 -15.50
CA ARG A 206 -17.60 -2.83 -15.22
C ARG A 206 -16.72 -2.42 -16.41
N LEU A 207 -17.31 -2.02 -17.54
CA LEU A 207 -16.55 -1.64 -18.74
C LEU A 207 -15.55 -0.51 -18.47
N GLU A 208 -15.92 0.46 -17.62
CA GLU A 208 -15.01 1.53 -17.19
C GLU A 208 -13.75 0.96 -16.49
N HIS A 209 -13.92 0.03 -15.56
CA HIS A 209 -12.82 -0.59 -14.83
C HIS A 209 -11.93 -1.45 -15.74
N PHE A 210 -12.52 -2.17 -16.70
CA PHE A 210 -11.76 -2.90 -17.73
C PHE A 210 -10.94 -1.94 -18.60
N ALA A 211 -11.54 -0.84 -19.06
CA ALA A 211 -10.85 0.16 -19.87
C ALA A 211 -9.67 0.79 -19.13
N TYR A 212 -9.85 1.14 -17.84
CA TYR A 212 -8.78 1.70 -17.01
C TYR A 212 -7.66 0.68 -16.80
N THR A 213 -8.02 -0.58 -16.55
CA THR A 213 -7.05 -1.65 -16.33
C THR A 213 -6.20 -1.90 -17.58
N ILE A 214 -6.81 -1.96 -18.76
CA ILE A 214 -6.08 -2.11 -20.03
C ILE A 214 -5.18 -0.91 -20.29
N MET A 215 -5.67 0.32 -20.05
CA MET A 215 -4.87 1.54 -20.21
C MET A 215 -3.62 1.50 -19.32
N VAL A 216 -3.76 1.17 -18.03
CA VAL A 216 -2.63 1.08 -17.09
C VAL A 216 -1.68 -0.04 -17.52
N PHE A 217 -2.19 -1.22 -17.90
CA PHE A 217 -1.40 -2.35 -18.35
C PHE A 217 -0.53 -1.99 -19.58
N SER A 218 -1.16 -1.48 -20.64
CA SER A 218 -0.46 -1.09 -21.86
C SER A 218 0.51 0.06 -21.62
N GLY A 219 0.12 1.06 -20.83
CA GLY A 219 0.97 2.19 -20.48
C GLY A 219 2.20 1.76 -19.66
N ALA A 220 2.03 0.85 -18.70
CA ALA A 220 3.11 0.34 -17.87
C ALA A 220 4.13 -0.46 -18.69
N ILE A 221 3.68 -1.34 -19.60
CA ILE A 221 4.56 -2.06 -20.52
C ILE A 221 5.33 -1.07 -21.41
N ALA A 222 4.64 -0.11 -22.02
CA ALA A 222 5.28 0.91 -22.84
C ALA A 222 6.33 1.71 -22.04
N SER A 223 6.02 2.07 -20.79
CA SER A 223 6.95 2.75 -19.88
C SER A 223 8.21 1.93 -19.61
N ILE A 224 8.06 0.63 -19.30
CA ILE A 224 9.18 -0.29 -19.06
C ILE A 224 10.04 -0.42 -20.33
N MET A 225 9.43 -0.53 -21.50
CA MET A 225 10.14 -0.62 -22.78
C MET A 225 10.93 0.65 -23.08
N VAL A 226 10.34 1.83 -22.86
CA VAL A 226 11.02 3.13 -23.05
C VAL A 226 12.19 3.27 -22.08
N SER A 227 12.00 2.84 -20.82
CA SER A 227 13.01 2.93 -19.77
C SER A 227 14.21 2.01 -20.02
N THR A 228 14.00 0.85 -20.65
CA THR A 228 15.03 -0.20 -20.88
C THR A 228 15.75 -0.11 -22.24
N ARG A 229 15.27 0.71 -23.18
CA ARG A 229 15.77 0.76 -24.58
C ARG A 229 17.25 1.17 -24.77
N LYS A 230 17.96 1.61 -23.73
CA LYS A 230 19.33 2.16 -23.84
C LYS A 230 20.36 1.49 -22.91
N GLY A 231 20.47 0.16 -22.97
CA GLY A 231 21.52 -0.63 -22.30
C GLY A 231 21.14 -1.15 -20.91
N HIS A 232 22.13 -1.55 -20.10
CA HIS A 232 21.91 -2.16 -18.78
C HIS A 232 21.46 -1.20 -17.67
N GLN A 233 21.24 0.09 -17.98
CA GLN A 233 20.75 1.11 -17.06
C GLN A 233 19.42 1.66 -17.54
N THR A 234 18.44 1.79 -16.65
CA THR A 234 17.16 2.40 -17.03
C THR A 234 17.28 3.92 -17.06
N LYS A 235 16.57 4.56 -17.98
CA LYS A 235 16.48 6.02 -18.04
C LYS A 235 15.25 6.52 -17.31
N ARG A 236 15.36 7.71 -16.69
CA ARG A 236 14.22 8.41 -16.10
C ARG A 236 13.11 8.58 -17.14
N ASN A 237 11.88 8.31 -16.74
CA ASN A 237 10.70 8.36 -17.60
C ASN A 237 9.48 8.95 -16.87
N ILE A 238 8.76 9.86 -17.52
CA ILE A 238 7.55 10.50 -16.96
C ILE A 238 6.26 9.71 -17.20
N ILE A 239 6.26 8.71 -18.10
CA ILE A 239 5.08 7.90 -18.43
C ILE A 239 4.35 7.33 -17.20
N PRO A 240 5.00 6.74 -16.18
CA PRO A 240 4.26 6.19 -15.04
C PRO A 240 3.52 7.29 -14.26
N ALA A 241 4.13 8.47 -14.11
CA ALA A 241 3.47 9.60 -13.47
C ALA A 241 2.28 10.12 -14.31
N LEU A 242 2.39 10.15 -15.65
CA LEU A 242 1.27 10.51 -16.52
C LEU A 242 0.09 9.52 -16.41
N ILE A 243 0.38 8.22 -16.31
CA ILE A 243 -0.66 7.20 -16.05
C ILE A 243 -1.36 7.51 -14.72
N THR A 244 -0.60 7.84 -13.67
CA THR A 244 -1.15 8.22 -12.36
C THR A 244 -1.98 9.50 -12.41
N VAL A 245 -1.61 10.50 -13.23
CA VAL A 245 -2.45 11.70 -13.46
C VAL A 245 -3.79 11.31 -14.06
N VAL A 246 -3.79 10.52 -15.14
CA VAL A 246 -5.04 10.10 -15.79
C VAL A 246 -5.90 9.29 -14.83
N LEU A 247 -5.30 8.34 -14.10
CA LEU A 247 -6.01 7.55 -13.11
C LEU A 247 -6.58 8.45 -11.99
N GLY A 248 -5.81 9.42 -11.51
CA GLY A 248 -6.28 10.39 -10.52
C GLY A 248 -7.52 11.17 -11.01
N LEU A 249 -7.50 11.65 -12.25
CA LEU A 249 -8.67 12.32 -12.85
C LEU A 249 -9.88 11.38 -12.94
N LEU A 250 -9.69 10.13 -13.34
CA LEU A 250 -10.77 9.14 -13.38
C LEU A 250 -11.36 8.91 -11.99
N PHE A 251 -10.51 8.78 -10.96
CA PHE A 251 -10.94 8.69 -9.55
C PHE A 251 -11.74 9.90 -9.09
N THR A 252 -11.38 11.13 -9.52
CA THR A 252 -12.17 12.32 -9.17
C THR A 252 -13.60 12.29 -9.71
N SER A 253 -13.80 11.66 -10.87
CA SER A 253 -15.11 11.55 -11.52
C SER A 253 -15.87 10.26 -11.20
N HIS A 254 -15.22 9.31 -10.52
CA HIS A 254 -15.73 7.97 -10.30
C HIS A 254 -16.98 7.99 -9.40
N GLN A 255 -18.06 7.36 -9.88
CA GLN A 255 -19.30 7.31 -9.13
C GLN A 255 -19.29 6.13 -8.15
N GLN A 256 -19.78 6.36 -6.95
CA GLN A 256 -19.89 5.37 -5.87
C GLN A 256 -21.25 5.53 -5.20
N GLU A 257 -21.84 4.42 -4.77
CA GLU A 257 -23.18 4.41 -4.16
C GLU A 257 -23.20 5.14 -2.81
N ALA A 258 -22.18 4.90 -1.99
CA ALA A 258 -22.03 5.57 -0.70
C ALA A 258 -21.36 6.94 -0.88
N THR A 259 -22.00 8.00 -0.38
CA THR A 259 -21.48 9.38 -0.48
C THR A 259 -20.10 9.52 0.18
N LEU A 260 -19.86 8.86 1.31
CA LEU A 260 -18.55 8.88 1.97
C LEU A 260 -17.47 8.25 1.07
N VAL A 261 -17.76 7.08 0.50
CA VAL A 261 -16.83 6.36 -0.39
C VAL A 261 -16.54 7.19 -1.65
N LYS A 262 -17.56 7.85 -2.22
CA LYS A 262 -17.37 8.80 -3.33
C LYS A 262 -16.41 9.93 -2.96
N LYS A 263 -16.59 10.55 -1.79
CA LYS A 263 -15.73 11.65 -1.33
C LYS A 263 -14.28 11.21 -1.07
N VAL A 264 -14.11 9.98 -0.59
CA VAL A 264 -12.80 9.35 -0.44
C VAL A 264 -12.13 9.16 -1.80
N HIS A 265 -12.83 8.61 -2.81
CA HIS A 265 -12.30 8.48 -4.17
C HIS A 265 -11.95 9.82 -4.80
N GLU A 266 -12.79 10.83 -4.59
CA GLU A 266 -12.56 12.19 -5.08
C GLU A 266 -11.28 12.80 -4.49
N THR A 267 -11.12 12.72 -3.16
CA THR A 267 -9.92 13.20 -2.44
C THR A 267 -8.68 12.44 -2.86
N MET A 268 -8.81 11.12 -3.03
CA MET A 268 -7.75 10.25 -3.54
C MET A 268 -7.32 10.68 -4.94
N GLY A 269 -8.28 10.92 -5.84
CA GLY A 269 -8.03 11.36 -7.22
C GLY A 269 -7.25 12.66 -7.30
N TYR A 270 -7.68 13.70 -6.56
CA TYR A 270 -6.95 14.98 -6.53
C TYR A 270 -5.52 14.82 -6.04
N THR A 271 -5.34 14.03 -4.99
CA THR A 271 -4.03 13.88 -4.37
C THR A 271 -3.11 13.00 -5.23
N MET A 272 -3.62 12.02 -5.97
CA MET A 272 -2.87 11.29 -7.00
C MET A 272 -2.37 12.24 -8.10
N VAL A 273 -3.22 13.15 -8.59
CA VAL A 273 -2.82 14.16 -9.58
C VAL A 273 -1.71 15.06 -9.03
N VAL A 274 -1.84 15.54 -7.80
CA VAL A 274 -0.82 16.39 -7.16
C VAL A 274 0.49 15.63 -6.96
N ALA A 275 0.45 14.40 -6.44
CA ALA A 275 1.64 13.56 -6.27
C ALA A 275 2.35 13.31 -7.60
N ALA A 276 1.59 12.96 -8.65
CA ALA A 276 2.13 12.73 -9.97
C ALA A 276 2.70 14.00 -10.61
N ALA A 277 2.10 15.17 -10.37
CA ALA A 277 2.66 16.44 -10.82
C ALA A 277 4.03 16.71 -10.18
N PHE A 278 4.17 16.52 -8.86
CA PHE A 278 5.47 16.62 -8.19
C PHE A 278 6.47 15.60 -8.70
N ARG A 279 6.01 14.38 -9.00
CA ARG A 279 6.85 13.34 -9.59
C ARG A 279 7.38 13.73 -10.97
N ILE A 280 6.53 14.31 -11.82
CA ILE A 280 6.93 14.84 -13.13
C ILE A 280 7.99 15.94 -12.96
N VAL A 281 7.75 16.91 -12.06
CA VAL A 281 8.71 17.98 -11.76
C VAL A 281 10.05 17.40 -11.29
N GLU A 282 10.03 16.44 -10.35
CA GLU A 282 11.23 15.76 -9.85
C GLU A 282 12.00 15.07 -10.98
N ILE A 283 11.33 14.35 -11.87
CA ILE A 283 11.96 13.65 -13.00
C ILE A 283 12.60 14.66 -13.97
N LEU A 284 11.91 15.77 -14.28
CA LEU A 284 12.39 16.79 -15.21
C LEU A 284 13.57 17.60 -14.65
N VAL A 285 13.54 17.93 -13.36
CA VAL A 285 14.61 18.69 -12.67
C VAL A 285 15.80 17.79 -12.31
N VAL A 286 15.57 16.50 -12.04
CA VAL A 286 16.61 15.52 -11.67
C VAL A 286 16.68 14.40 -12.74
N PRO A 287 17.14 14.71 -13.96
CA PRO A 287 17.15 13.76 -15.08
C PRO A 287 18.18 12.62 -14.90
N HIS A 288 19.13 12.79 -13.98
CA HIS A 288 20.12 11.78 -13.64
C HIS A 288 19.90 11.26 -12.22
N TRP A 289 19.60 9.97 -12.11
CA TRP A 289 19.45 9.32 -10.81
C TRP A 289 20.80 8.84 -10.27
N ALA A 290 21.39 9.60 -9.35
CA ALA A 290 22.53 9.13 -8.59
C ALA A 290 22.06 8.26 -7.42
N ALA A 291 22.69 7.08 -7.26
CA ALA A 291 22.41 6.14 -6.17
C ALA A 291 22.69 6.71 -4.76
N LYS A 292 23.48 7.79 -4.67
CA LYS A 292 23.57 8.64 -3.47
C LYS A 292 22.73 9.90 -3.69
N ALA A 293 21.83 10.18 -2.76
CA ALA A 293 21.20 11.49 -2.68
C ALA A 293 22.30 12.55 -2.43
N PRO A 294 22.46 13.56 -3.31
CA PRO A 294 23.26 14.73 -2.99
C PRO A 294 22.70 15.41 -1.73
N THR A 295 23.50 16.18 -1.00
CA THR A 295 23.03 16.98 0.15
C THR A 295 22.53 18.37 -0.26
N ASP A 296 22.19 18.56 -1.53
CA ASP A 296 21.78 19.86 -2.08
C ASP A 296 20.25 20.06 -2.02
N VAL A 297 19.78 21.25 -2.39
CA VAL A 297 18.35 21.58 -2.39
C VAL A 297 17.54 20.68 -3.35
N HIS A 298 18.15 20.16 -4.41
CA HIS A 298 17.50 19.22 -5.35
C HIS A 298 17.21 17.86 -4.70
N SER A 299 17.90 17.51 -3.62
CA SER A 299 17.59 16.32 -2.82
C SER A 299 16.25 16.39 -2.10
N ASN A 300 15.79 17.59 -1.72
CA ASN A 300 14.50 17.78 -1.02
C ASN A 300 13.30 17.45 -1.93
N LEU A 301 13.42 17.70 -3.24
CA LEU A 301 12.37 17.35 -4.22
C LEU A 301 12.04 15.86 -4.23
N ARG A 302 13.03 15.00 -3.92
CA ARG A 302 12.84 13.54 -3.85
C ARG A 302 11.88 13.13 -2.74
N TYR A 303 11.73 13.96 -1.70
CA TYR A 303 10.84 13.68 -0.57
C TYR A 303 9.41 14.22 -0.79
N VAL A 304 9.20 15.16 -1.72
CA VAL A 304 7.89 15.79 -1.88
C VAL A 304 6.84 14.79 -2.36
N THR A 305 7.11 14.05 -3.43
CA THR A 305 6.20 13.02 -3.94
C THR A 305 5.82 11.97 -2.88
N PRO A 306 6.78 11.29 -2.20
CA PRO A 306 6.42 10.31 -1.19
C PRO A 306 5.69 10.92 0.02
N LEU A 307 5.98 12.16 0.41
CA LEU A 307 5.23 12.84 1.47
C LEU A 307 3.78 13.12 1.04
N VAL A 308 3.54 13.56 -0.19
CA VAL A 308 2.18 13.76 -0.71
C VAL A 308 1.42 12.43 -0.79
N LEU A 309 2.07 11.35 -1.24
CA LEU A 309 1.46 10.00 -1.24
C LEU A 309 1.25 9.44 0.18
N TYR A 310 2.08 9.83 1.14
CA TYR A 310 1.84 9.49 2.54
C TYR A 310 0.60 10.23 3.05
N TYR A 311 0.50 11.54 2.83
CA TYR A 311 -0.70 12.33 3.16
C TYR A 311 -1.96 11.80 2.45
N LEU A 312 -1.86 11.34 1.20
CA LEU A 312 -2.93 10.65 0.47
C LEU A 312 -3.50 9.49 1.28
N ALA A 313 -2.64 8.58 1.72
CA ALA A 313 -3.04 7.39 2.46
C ALA A 313 -3.65 7.71 3.85
N LEU A 314 -3.45 8.94 4.36
CA LEU A 314 -4.06 9.42 5.60
C LEU A 314 -5.40 10.13 5.39
N SER A 315 -5.69 10.55 4.16
CA SER A 315 -6.92 11.26 3.79
C SER A 315 -8.08 10.33 3.38
N VAL A 316 -7.84 9.02 3.40
CA VAL A 316 -8.74 7.91 3.08
C VAL A 316 -9.10 7.19 4.38
#